data_AF-A0A0M8P045-F1
#
_entry.id   AF-A0A0M8P045-F1
#
_cell.length_a   1.000
_cell.length_b   1.000
_cell.length_c   1.000
_cell.angle_alpha   90.00
_cell.angle_beta   90.00
_cell.angle_gamma   90.00
#
_symmetry.space_group_name_H-M   'P 1'
#
loop_
_entity.id
_entity.type
_entity.pdbx_description
1 polymer ?
#
loop_
_entity_poly.entity_id
_entity_poly.type
_entity_poly.pdbx_seq_one_letter_code
_entity_poly.pdbx_strand_id
1 'polypeptide(L)'
;MGAADVHRLRKSSDFVGQNIFFYNNHPIQFVSLVGVIVARTDIPRRTILTLDDSSGATIDIAVLKKTSPKPTSTSQTTSSTSQEKPPWSSFSLTAPTATNLTQETHVTSKDHDEIDISDLQPGTVVRVKGTLSTFRSQMQLHLERFWLVRDTNAEMQFLDTRLRFLIEVLSVPWMLTDEEIETLRGDAERCDERALEDKRRAERIARKKIEREERHAKAIARRYEKEENERERELRKVREDGERVMRKFGFGST
;
A
#
# COMPACT_ATOMS: atom_id res chain seq x y z
N MET A 1 8.69 25.43 1.49
CA MET A 1 9.41 25.33 0.21
C MET A 1 8.44 25.19 -0.95
N GLY A 2 8.75 25.76 -2.10
CA GLY A 2 8.00 25.59 -3.35
C GLY A 2 8.57 24.48 -4.25
N ALA A 3 7.95 24.23 -5.40
CA ALA A 3 8.41 23.21 -6.34
C ALA A 3 9.85 23.48 -6.85
N ALA A 4 10.19 24.75 -7.11
CA ALA A 4 11.55 25.13 -7.51
C ALA A 4 12.61 24.81 -6.43
N ASP A 5 12.26 24.92 -5.15
CA ASP A 5 13.16 24.55 -4.05
C ASP A 5 13.33 23.04 -3.95
N VAL A 6 12.25 22.27 -4.17
CA VAL A 6 12.28 20.80 -4.16
C VAL A 6 13.28 20.27 -5.19
N HIS A 7 13.30 20.87 -6.38
CA HIS A 7 14.28 20.50 -7.42
C HIS A 7 15.73 20.82 -7.06
N ARG A 8 15.97 21.74 -6.13
CA ARG A 8 17.32 22.12 -5.67
C ARG A 8 17.83 21.22 -4.53
N LEU A 9 16.99 20.37 -3.96
CA LEU A 9 17.36 19.50 -2.86
C LEU A 9 18.50 18.57 -3.27
N ARG A 10 19.44 18.37 -2.33
CA ARG A 10 20.61 17.51 -2.52
C ARG A 10 20.40 16.16 -1.85
N LYS A 11 20.98 15.12 -2.42
CA LYS A 11 21.15 13.83 -1.73
C LYS A 11 22.56 13.76 -1.17
N SER A 12 22.70 13.17 0.00
CA SER A 12 24.00 12.78 0.55
C SER A 12 24.23 11.28 0.34
N SER A 13 25.47 10.89 0.05
CA SER A 13 25.91 9.50 -0.07
C SER A 13 25.71 8.71 1.22
N ASP A 14 25.73 9.40 2.36
CA ASP A 14 25.74 8.77 3.67
C ASP A 14 24.33 8.30 4.08
N PHE A 15 23.30 8.76 3.38
CA PHE A 15 21.88 8.47 3.64
C PHE A 15 21.19 7.74 2.48
N VAL A 16 21.97 7.05 1.65
CA VAL A 16 21.44 6.26 0.53
C VAL A 16 20.45 5.22 1.07
N GLY A 17 19.27 5.14 0.45
CA GLY A 17 18.20 4.20 0.81
C GLY A 17 17.18 4.73 1.81
N GLN A 18 17.44 5.86 2.49
CA GLN A 18 16.52 6.41 3.51
C GLN A 18 15.53 7.45 2.94
N ASN A 19 15.60 7.77 1.64
CA ASN A 19 14.82 8.82 0.97
C ASN A 19 14.86 10.18 1.70
N ILE A 20 16.03 10.53 2.24
CA ILE A 20 16.30 11.81 2.89
C ILE A 20 17.00 12.72 1.87
N PHE A 21 16.52 13.95 1.80
CA PHE A 21 17.06 15.01 0.96
C PHE A 21 17.50 16.16 1.84
N PHE A 22 18.32 17.06 1.33
CA PHE A 22 18.87 18.16 2.11
C PHE A 22 18.61 19.49 1.43
N TYR A 23 18.04 20.42 2.20
CA TYR A 23 18.04 21.84 1.88
C TYR A 23 19.09 22.50 2.76
N ASN A 24 20.16 23.02 2.15
CA ASN A 24 21.38 23.35 2.90
C ASN A 24 21.86 22.12 3.71
N ASN A 25 21.85 22.19 5.03
CA ASN A 25 22.16 21.09 5.94
C ASN A 25 20.93 20.55 6.70
N HIS A 26 19.71 20.97 6.34
CA HIS A 26 18.46 20.47 6.94
C HIS A 26 18.01 19.17 6.26
N PRO A 27 17.77 18.08 7.02
CA PRO A 27 17.20 16.85 6.47
C PRO A 27 15.69 17.02 6.18
N ILE A 28 15.29 16.69 4.95
CA ILE A 28 13.94 16.83 4.41
C ILE A 28 13.47 15.45 3.94
N GLN A 29 12.43 14.93 4.59
CA GLN A 29 11.78 13.67 4.22
C GLN A 29 10.42 13.88 3.54
N PHE A 30 9.73 14.94 3.94
CA PHE A 30 8.39 15.26 3.48
C PHE A 30 8.32 16.70 3.03
N VAL A 31 7.50 16.93 2.02
CA VAL A 31 7.20 18.27 1.54
C VAL A 31 5.69 18.45 1.49
N SER A 32 5.24 19.66 1.81
CA SER A 32 3.88 20.10 1.52
C SER A 32 3.95 21.21 0.47
N LEU A 33 3.16 21.08 -0.59
CA LEU A 33 3.07 22.03 -1.69
C LEU A 33 1.60 22.43 -1.88
N VAL A 34 1.36 23.65 -2.34
CA VAL A 34 0.06 24.13 -2.78
C VAL A 34 0.22 24.64 -4.19
N GLY A 35 -0.67 24.24 -5.10
CA GLY A 35 -0.62 24.67 -6.49
C GLY A 35 -1.79 24.10 -7.29
N VAL A 36 -1.83 24.49 -8.56
CA VAL A 36 -2.82 24.02 -9.53
C VAL A 36 -2.32 22.71 -10.14
N ILE A 37 -3.20 21.71 -10.25
CA ILE A 37 -2.93 20.53 -11.09
C ILE A 37 -3.02 20.96 -12.55
N VAL A 38 -1.92 20.87 -13.28
CA VAL A 38 -1.86 21.27 -14.70
C VAL A 38 -2.00 20.10 -15.66
N ALA A 39 -1.64 18.89 -15.21
CA ALA A 39 -1.78 17.67 -16.01
C ALA A 39 -2.08 16.46 -15.13
N ARG A 40 -2.78 15.49 -15.72
CA ARG A 40 -3.03 14.17 -15.16
C ARG A 40 -2.74 13.13 -16.22
N THR A 41 -1.89 12.17 -15.89
CA THR A 41 -1.50 11.09 -16.80
C THR A 41 -1.65 9.75 -16.08
N ASP A 42 -2.54 8.92 -16.60
CA ASP A 42 -2.79 7.59 -16.07
C ASP A 42 -1.91 6.55 -16.77
N ILE A 43 -1.09 5.85 -15.98
CA ILE A 43 -0.18 4.79 -16.41
C ILE A 43 -0.61 3.50 -15.68
N PRO A 44 -0.34 2.29 -16.21
CA PRO A 44 -0.88 1.05 -15.64
C PRO A 44 -0.63 0.81 -14.14
N ARG A 45 0.50 1.31 -13.59
CA ARG A 45 0.83 1.14 -12.17
C ARG A 45 0.66 2.42 -11.34
N ARG A 46 0.50 3.58 -11.97
CA ARG A 46 0.57 4.88 -11.29
C ARG A 46 -0.28 5.91 -12.01
N THR A 47 -0.82 6.86 -11.26
CA THR A 47 -1.34 8.12 -11.79
C THR A 47 -0.32 9.20 -11.49
N ILE A 48 0.12 9.93 -12.52
CA ILE A 48 1.05 11.05 -12.39
C ILE A 48 0.26 12.34 -12.54
N LEU A 49 0.34 13.20 -11.54
CA LEU A 49 -0.24 14.54 -11.57
C LEU A 49 0.88 15.56 -11.62
N THR A 50 0.81 16.54 -12.51
CA THR A 50 1.79 17.64 -12.52
C THR A 50 1.18 18.83 -11.79
N LEU A 51 1.90 19.35 -10.79
CA LEU A 51 1.48 20.50 -9.97
C LEU A 51 2.37 21.71 -10.26
N ASP A 52 1.72 22.87 -10.42
CA ASP A 52 2.37 24.17 -10.60
C ASP A 52 2.00 25.10 -9.43
N ASP A 53 3.00 25.56 -8.69
CA ASP A 53 2.87 26.51 -7.57
C ASP A 53 3.40 27.91 -7.91
N SER A 54 3.65 28.19 -9.19
CA SER A 54 4.21 29.45 -9.70
C SER A 54 5.57 29.83 -9.10
N SER A 55 6.29 28.89 -8.46
CA SER A 55 7.65 29.14 -7.92
C SER A 55 8.75 29.09 -8.99
N GLY A 56 8.39 28.82 -10.25
CA GLY A 56 9.31 28.76 -11.40
C GLY A 56 9.65 27.34 -11.86
N ALA A 57 9.06 26.30 -11.27
CA ALA A 57 9.15 24.93 -11.76
C ALA A 57 7.86 24.16 -11.39
N THR A 58 7.53 23.12 -12.16
CA THR A 58 6.46 22.18 -11.84
C THR A 58 7.03 20.93 -11.17
N ILE A 59 6.19 20.19 -10.46
CA ILE A 59 6.58 18.92 -9.82
C ILE A 59 5.62 17.80 -10.23
N ASP A 60 6.16 16.63 -10.49
CA ASP A 60 5.37 15.43 -10.74
C ASP A 60 5.03 14.73 -9.43
N ILE A 61 3.76 14.45 -9.24
CA ILE A 61 3.19 13.76 -8.10
C ILE A 61 2.78 12.35 -8.55
N ALA A 62 3.49 11.34 -8.05
CA ALA A 62 3.25 9.95 -8.38
C ALA A 62 2.35 9.29 -7.32
N VAL A 63 1.17 8.87 -7.74
CA VAL A 63 0.21 8.11 -6.92
C VAL A 63 0.21 6.64 -7.37
N LEU A 64 0.32 5.70 -6.44
CA LEU A 64 0.35 4.27 -6.76
C LEU A 64 -1.07 3.74 -6.98
N LYS A 65 -1.28 2.93 -8.02
CA LYS A 65 -2.54 2.19 -8.21
C LYS A 65 -2.48 0.88 -7.44
N LYS A 66 -3.57 0.51 -6.76
CA LYS A 66 -3.72 -0.78 -6.10
C LYS A 66 -3.73 -1.86 -7.19
N THR A 67 -2.75 -2.75 -7.15
CA THR A 67 -2.73 -3.88 -8.08
C THR A 67 -3.77 -4.90 -7.62
N SER A 68 -4.91 -4.99 -8.29
CA SER A 68 -5.76 -6.17 -8.12
C SER A 68 -5.07 -7.37 -8.79
N PRO A 69 -4.96 -8.54 -8.13
CA PRO A 69 -4.53 -9.73 -8.83
C PRO A 69 -5.57 -10.02 -9.91
N LYS A 70 -5.15 -9.96 -11.17
CA LYS A 70 -5.99 -10.32 -12.32
C LYS A 70 -6.50 -11.75 -12.09
N PRO A 71 -7.82 -12.04 -12.15
CA PRO A 71 -8.26 -13.42 -12.14
C PRO A 71 -7.70 -14.11 -13.39
N THR A 72 -6.83 -15.08 -13.19
CA THR A 72 -6.36 -15.98 -14.24
C THR A 72 -7.58 -16.77 -14.72
N SER A 73 -8.20 -16.34 -15.82
CA SER A 73 -9.19 -17.17 -16.52
C SER A 73 -8.46 -18.28 -17.27
N THR A 74 -8.09 -19.34 -16.55
CA THR A 74 -7.82 -20.65 -17.14
C THR A 74 -9.05 -21.51 -16.88
N SER A 75 -9.89 -21.64 -17.90
CA SER A 75 -10.83 -22.76 -18.14
C SER A 75 -11.31 -22.59 -19.59
N GLN A 76 -10.65 -23.26 -20.52
CA GLN A 76 -11.05 -24.56 -21.06
C GLN A 76 -12.03 -24.43 -22.24
N THR A 77 -11.43 -24.59 -23.41
CA THR A 77 -11.97 -25.11 -24.66
C THR A 77 -13.01 -26.21 -24.44
N THR A 78 -14.23 -26.00 -24.93
CA THR A 78 -15.07 -27.08 -25.45
C THR A 78 -15.78 -26.60 -26.71
N SER A 79 -15.57 -27.38 -27.76
CA SER A 79 -16.01 -27.25 -29.15
C SER A 79 -17.50 -27.53 -29.38
N SER A 80 -18.14 -26.78 -30.28
CA SER A 80 -19.13 -27.30 -31.23
C SER A 80 -19.45 -26.30 -32.38
N THR A 81 -18.89 -26.62 -33.56
CA THR A 81 -19.55 -26.77 -34.88
C THR A 81 -20.73 -25.85 -35.28
N SER A 82 -20.49 -24.94 -36.26
CA SER A 82 -21.13 -24.91 -37.61
C SER A 82 -21.39 -23.50 -38.20
N GLN A 83 -21.00 -23.37 -39.49
CA GLN A 83 -21.59 -22.59 -40.59
C GLN A 83 -21.29 -21.09 -40.80
N GLU A 84 -20.47 -20.87 -41.86
CA GLU A 84 -20.71 -20.11 -43.10
C GLU A 84 -21.06 -18.59 -43.09
N LYS A 85 -20.24 -17.85 -43.87
CA LYS A 85 -20.29 -16.42 -44.27
C LYS A 85 -21.53 -16.06 -45.14
N PRO A 86 -21.95 -14.77 -45.27
CA PRO A 86 -21.33 -13.84 -46.24
C PRO A 86 -21.14 -12.37 -45.76
N PRO A 87 -20.43 -11.54 -46.55
CA PRO A 87 -19.98 -10.20 -46.16
C PRO A 87 -20.83 -9.10 -46.79
N TRP A 88 -21.34 -8.16 -45.98
CA TRP A 88 -21.56 -6.73 -46.27
C TRP A 88 -22.61 -6.14 -45.30
N SER A 89 -22.25 -5.02 -44.68
CA SER A 89 -23.14 -4.01 -44.08
C SER A 89 -24.23 -4.43 -43.10
N SER A 90 -24.05 -4.06 -41.84
CA SER A 90 -24.94 -3.07 -41.22
C SER A 90 -24.28 -2.49 -39.97
N PHE A 91 -24.01 -1.19 -40.05
CA PHE A 91 -23.99 -0.29 -38.91
C PHE A 91 -25.25 -0.54 -38.08
N SER A 92 -25.09 -0.97 -36.83
CA SER A 92 -26.15 -0.90 -35.84
C SER A 92 -25.59 -0.22 -34.60
N LEU A 93 -26.02 1.03 -34.45
CA LEU A 93 -26.01 1.81 -33.21
C LEU A 93 -26.91 1.10 -32.19
N THR A 94 -26.32 0.26 -31.36
CA THR A 94 -26.81 0.00 -30.00
C THR A 94 -25.58 -0.22 -29.14
N ALA A 95 -25.03 0.87 -28.60
CA ALA A 95 -24.08 0.78 -27.52
C ALA A 95 -24.79 0.15 -26.31
N PRO A 96 -24.41 -1.04 -25.83
CA PRO A 96 -24.80 -1.42 -24.49
C PRO A 96 -23.98 -0.54 -23.55
N THR A 97 -24.68 0.43 -22.94
CA THR A 97 -24.32 1.03 -21.67
C THR A 97 -24.00 -0.09 -20.67
N ALA A 98 -22.72 -0.41 -20.55
CA ALA A 98 -22.16 -1.18 -19.47
C ALA A 98 -20.70 -0.75 -19.32
N THR A 99 -20.50 0.53 -19.04
CA THR A 99 -19.26 1.02 -18.45
C THR A 99 -19.16 0.41 -17.05
N ASN A 100 -18.71 -0.84 -16.97
CA ASN A 100 -18.11 -1.36 -15.75
C ASN A 100 -16.82 -0.55 -15.55
N LEU A 101 -16.95 0.67 -15.01
CA LEU A 101 -15.83 1.43 -14.47
C LEU A 101 -15.25 0.56 -13.37
N THR A 102 -14.16 -0.13 -13.72
CA THR A 102 -13.25 -0.68 -12.73
C THR A 102 -12.74 0.54 -11.98
N GLN A 103 -13.30 0.80 -10.79
CA GLN A 103 -12.89 1.93 -9.97
C GLN A 103 -11.42 1.71 -9.64
N GLU A 104 -10.54 2.43 -10.35
CA GLU A 104 -9.11 2.37 -10.10
C GLU A 104 -8.89 2.90 -8.69
N THR A 105 -8.50 2.01 -7.78
CA THR A 105 -8.20 2.37 -6.39
C THR A 105 -6.74 2.76 -6.29
N HIS A 106 -6.45 3.84 -5.59
CA HIS A 106 -5.09 4.33 -5.36
C HIS A 106 -4.67 4.08 -3.91
N VAL A 107 -3.36 3.96 -3.70
CA VAL A 107 -2.78 3.77 -2.36
C VAL A 107 -1.62 4.71 -2.11
N THR A 108 -1.42 5.07 -0.85
CA THR A 108 -0.27 5.86 -0.39
C THR A 108 1.04 5.07 -0.54
N SER A 109 2.18 5.78 -0.60
CA SER A 109 3.46 5.13 -0.83
C SER A 109 4.07 4.51 0.43
N LYS A 110 3.81 5.06 1.61
CA LYS A 110 4.36 4.54 2.88
C LYS A 110 3.46 3.50 3.53
N ASP A 111 2.23 3.88 3.81
CA ASP A 111 1.31 3.05 4.61
C ASP A 111 0.45 2.11 3.75
N HIS A 112 0.46 2.31 2.41
CA HIS A 112 -0.41 1.61 1.46
C HIS A 112 -1.91 1.74 1.78
N ASP A 113 -2.26 2.83 2.46
CA ASP A 113 -3.64 3.21 2.76
C ASP A 113 -4.35 3.65 1.49
N GLU A 114 -5.63 3.30 1.37
CA GLU A 114 -6.46 3.69 0.22
C GLU A 114 -6.69 5.21 0.19
N ILE A 115 -6.50 5.80 -0.99
CA ILE A 115 -6.68 7.23 -1.22
C ILE A 115 -7.54 7.45 -2.46
N ASP A 116 -8.58 8.25 -2.33
CA ASP A 116 -9.40 8.66 -3.47
C ASP A 116 -8.81 9.92 -4.11
N ILE A 117 -8.40 9.84 -5.38
CA ILE A 117 -7.85 10.96 -6.14
C ILE A 117 -8.79 11.42 -7.27
N SER A 118 -10.08 11.06 -7.19
CA SER A 118 -11.07 11.43 -8.20
C SER A 118 -11.20 12.95 -8.36
N ASP A 119 -11.07 13.68 -7.25
CA ASP A 119 -11.14 15.15 -7.24
C ASP A 119 -9.88 15.85 -7.80
N LEU A 120 -8.76 15.12 -7.96
CA LEU A 120 -7.51 15.67 -8.48
C LEU A 120 -7.54 15.69 -10.01
N GLN A 121 -8.28 16.66 -10.55
CA GLN A 121 -8.37 16.94 -11.98
C GLN A 121 -7.56 18.17 -12.38
N PRO A 122 -7.12 18.27 -13.64
CA PRO A 122 -6.50 19.50 -14.15
C PRO A 122 -7.38 20.73 -13.90
N GLY A 123 -6.77 21.82 -13.44
CA GLY A 123 -7.43 23.07 -13.04
C GLY A 123 -7.79 23.16 -11.55
N THR A 124 -7.66 22.06 -10.78
CA THR A 124 -7.94 22.08 -9.33
C THR A 124 -6.76 22.63 -8.54
N VAL A 125 -7.02 23.51 -7.56
CA VAL A 125 -6.02 23.99 -6.60
C VAL A 125 -6.01 23.05 -5.41
N VAL A 126 -4.85 22.48 -5.12
CA VAL A 126 -4.69 21.45 -4.09
C VAL A 126 -3.49 21.72 -3.21
N ARG A 127 -3.63 21.38 -1.93
CA ARG A 127 -2.51 21.20 -1.01
C ARG A 127 -2.15 19.74 -0.98
N VAL A 128 -0.95 19.39 -1.38
CA VAL A 128 -0.43 18.01 -1.33
C VAL A 128 0.65 17.91 -0.27
N LYS A 129 0.71 16.76 0.39
CA LYS A 129 1.80 16.36 1.28
C LYS A 129 2.27 15.00 0.85
N GLY A 130 3.59 14.86 0.73
CA GLY A 130 4.16 13.63 0.22
C GLY A 130 5.61 13.42 0.60
N THR A 131 6.08 12.22 0.30
CA THR A 131 7.48 11.84 0.43
C THR A 131 8.22 12.16 -0.87
N LEU A 132 9.51 12.46 -0.77
CA LEU A 132 10.33 12.78 -1.93
C LEU A 132 10.94 11.52 -2.54
N SER A 133 11.01 11.50 -3.87
CA SER A 133 11.62 10.42 -4.64
C SER A 133 12.24 11.00 -5.91
N THR A 134 13.22 10.31 -6.48
CA THR A 134 13.81 10.71 -7.76
C THR A 134 13.58 9.63 -8.80
N PHE A 135 13.10 10.01 -9.97
CA PHE A 135 12.95 9.12 -11.10
C PHE A 135 13.68 9.69 -12.31
N ARG A 136 14.61 8.93 -12.90
CA ARG A 136 15.44 9.38 -14.03
C ARG A 136 16.10 10.74 -13.79
N SER A 137 16.67 10.92 -12.60
CA SER A 137 17.31 12.19 -12.17
C SER A 137 16.37 13.40 -12.06
N GLN A 138 15.05 13.21 -12.10
CA GLN A 138 14.05 14.24 -11.86
C GLN A 138 13.40 14.04 -10.49
N MET A 139 13.11 15.12 -9.78
CA MET A 139 12.42 15.07 -8.49
C MET A 139 10.93 14.81 -8.70
N GLN A 140 10.39 13.91 -7.87
CA GLN A 140 8.99 13.55 -7.84
C GLN A 140 8.51 13.48 -6.38
N LEU A 141 7.21 13.69 -6.19
CA LEU A 141 6.55 13.59 -4.90
C LEU A 141 5.62 12.38 -4.89
N HIS A 142 5.79 11.48 -3.94
CA HIS A 142 4.83 10.41 -3.70
C HIS A 142 3.72 10.91 -2.78
N LEU A 143 2.48 10.83 -3.25
CA LEU A 143 1.34 11.36 -2.53
C LEU A 143 1.06 10.54 -1.27
N GLU A 144 1.03 11.22 -0.12
CA GLU A 144 0.61 10.63 1.15
C GLU A 144 -0.74 11.19 1.59
N ARG A 145 -0.94 12.51 1.47
CA ARG A 145 -2.18 13.20 1.84
C ARG A 145 -2.41 14.40 0.92
N PHE A 146 -3.67 14.77 0.71
CA PHE A 146 -4.01 16.03 0.05
C PHE A 146 -5.25 16.68 0.69
N TRP A 147 -5.40 17.97 0.42
CA TRP A 147 -6.58 18.76 0.76
C TRP A 147 -6.93 19.63 -0.43
N LEU A 148 -8.21 19.70 -0.77
CA LEU A 148 -8.70 20.65 -1.77
C LEU A 148 -8.65 22.06 -1.19
N VAL A 149 -8.05 22.99 -1.93
CA VAL A 149 -7.98 24.40 -1.56
C VAL A 149 -8.98 25.14 -2.43
N ARG A 150 -10.14 25.51 -1.86
CA ARG A 150 -11.21 26.18 -2.60
C ARG A 150 -11.09 27.70 -2.58
N ASP A 151 -10.47 28.24 -1.54
CA ASP A 151 -10.42 29.68 -1.29
C ASP A 151 -9.00 30.23 -1.49
N THR A 152 -8.89 31.37 -2.15
CA THR A 152 -7.62 32.11 -2.29
C THR A 152 -7.03 32.51 -0.93
N ASN A 153 -7.87 32.74 0.08
CA ASN A 153 -7.40 33.03 1.44
C ASN A 153 -6.61 31.86 2.03
N ALA A 154 -7.07 30.62 1.81
CA ALA A 154 -6.38 29.43 2.30
C ALA A 154 -5.04 29.21 1.55
N GLU A 155 -5.01 29.52 0.25
CA GLU A 155 -3.77 29.54 -0.53
C GLU A 155 -2.79 30.58 0.03
N MET A 156 -3.23 31.81 0.25
CA MET A 156 -2.39 32.90 0.79
C MET A 156 -1.85 32.60 2.18
N GLN A 157 -2.67 32.01 3.06
CA GLN A 157 -2.21 31.57 4.39
C GLN A 157 -1.13 30.49 4.30
N PHE A 158 -1.26 29.57 3.35
CA PHE A 158 -0.24 28.56 3.11
C PHE A 158 1.05 29.19 2.56
N LEU A 159 0.94 30.12 1.62
CA LEU A 159 2.09 30.82 1.05
C LEU A 159 2.85 31.60 2.13
N ASP A 160 2.15 32.29 3.03
CA ASP A 160 2.74 32.98 4.18
C ASP A 160 3.49 31.99 5.09
N THR A 161 2.83 30.89 5.47
CA THR A 161 3.45 29.84 6.28
C THR A 161 4.69 29.24 5.61
N ARG A 162 4.61 29.02 4.29
CA ARG A 162 5.71 28.49 3.46
C ARG A 162 6.90 29.43 3.44
N LEU A 163 6.68 30.73 3.26
CA LEU A 163 7.72 31.75 3.21
C LEU A 163 8.37 31.94 4.57
N ARG A 164 7.56 32.05 5.64
CA ARG A 164 8.06 32.15 7.00
C ARG A 164 8.96 30.98 7.36
N PHE A 165 8.52 29.75 7.08
CA PHE A 165 9.35 28.56 7.32
C PHE A 165 10.65 28.55 6.49
N LEU A 166 10.59 29.03 5.24
CA LEU A 166 11.79 29.11 4.40
C LEU A 166 12.81 30.09 4.98
N ILE A 167 12.36 31.27 5.42
CA ILE A 167 13.24 32.35 5.93
C ILE A 167 13.73 32.02 7.33
N GLU A 168 12.84 31.65 8.26
CA GLU A 168 13.17 31.47 9.67
C GLU A 168 13.93 30.16 9.93
N VAL A 169 13.60 29.08 9.19
CA VAL A 169 14.15 27.74 9.45
C VAL A 169 15.15 27.33 8.38
N LEU A 170 14.71 27.21 7.12
CA LEU A 170 15.54 26.59 6.07
C LEU A 170 16.72 27.45 5.62
N SER A 171 16.60 28.78 5.73
CA SER A 171 17.67 29.72 5.34
C SER A 171 18.77 29.83 6.40
N VAL A 172 18.46 29.50 7.66
CA VAL A 172 19.43 29.48 8.76
C VAL A 172 20.09 28.10 8.80
N PRO A 173 21.42 27.98 8.83
CA PRO A 173 22.08 26.67 8.95
C PRO A 173 21.65 25.94 10.22
N TRP A 174 21.37 24.64 10.10
CA TRP A 174 21.10 23.78 11.25
C TRP A 174 22.39 23.53 12.04
N MET A 175 22.55 24.18 13.18
CA MET A 175 23.73 24.05 14.04
C MET A 175 23.30 23.42 15.36
N LEU A 176 24.11 22.50 15.87
CA LEU A 176 23.97 21.91 17.20
C LEU A 176 25.23 22.22 17.99
N THR A 177 25.07 22.58 19.25
CA THR A 177 26.19 22.76 20.18
C THR A 177 26.76 21.41 20.61
N ASP A 178 28.03 21.39 21.04
CA ASP A 178 28.67 20.15 21.48
C ASP A 178 27.93 19.50 22.67
N GLU A 179 27.38 20.34 23.57
CA GLU A 179 26.54 19.89 24.68
C GLU A 179 25.25 19.20 24.18
N GLU A 180 24.55 19.81 23.22
CA GLU A 180 23.36 19.20 22.60
C GLU A 180 23.71 17.89 21.88
N ILE A 181 24.84 17.84 21.18
CA ILE A 181 25.31 16.62 20.50
C ILE A 181 25.52 15.50 21.52
N GLU A 182 26.19 15.78 22.64
CA GLU A 182 26.45 14.77 23.66
C GLU A 182 25.15 14.27 24.30
N THR A 183 24.21 15.17 24.58
CA THR A 183 22.88 14.77 25.10
C THR A 183 22.13 13.89 24.11
N LEU A 184 22.13 14.23 22.82
CA LEU A 184 21.49 13.45 21.76
C LEU A 184 22.14 12.06 21.59
N ARG A 185 23.46 11.97 21.71
CA ARG A 185 24.18 10.68 21.69
C ARG A 185 23.77 9.80 22.86
N GLY A 186 23.76 10.35 24.07
CA GLY A 186 23.30 9.63 25.24
C GLY A 186 21.83 9.20 25.14
N ASP A 187 20.96 10.04 24.56
CA ASP A 187 19.55 9.72 24.34
C ASP A 187 19.38 8.59 23.32
N ALA A 188 20.16 8.60 22.25
CA ALA A 188 20.17 7.55 21.23
C ALA A 188 20.57 6.19 21.84
N GLU A 189 21.65 6.15 22.63
CA GLU A 189 22.11 4.92 23.31
C GLU A 189 21.04 4.35 24.25
N ARG A 190 20.37 5.21 25.03
CA ARG A 190 19.28 4.77 25.92
C ARG A 190 18.06 4.28 25.15
N CYS A 191 17.74 4.87 24.01
CA CYS A 191 16.67 4.41 23.13
C CYS A 191 16.99 3.03 22.53
N ASP A 192 18.23 2.83 22.07
CA ASP A 192 18.68 1.56 21.50
C ASP A 192 18.66 0.43 22.54
N GLU A 193 19.08 0.72 23.77
CA GLU A 193 19.01 -0.25 24.87
C GLU A 193 17.56 -0.66 25.15
N ARG A 194 16.64 0.31 25.26
CA ARG A 194 15.21 0.04 25.45
C ARG A 194 14.62 -0.78 24.30
N ALA A 195 14.96 -0.45 23.06
CA ALA A 195 14.49 -1.18 21.89
C ALA A 195 14.98 -2.64 21.88
N LEU A 196 16.24 -2.88 22.29
CA LEU A 196 16.80 -4.22 22.41
C LEU A 196 16.10 -5.03 23.52
N GLU A 197 15.81 -4.40 24.65
CA GLU A 197 15.06 -5.03 25.74
C GLU A 197 13.63 -5.39 25.33
N ASP A 198 12.94 -4.50 24.63
CA ASP A 198 11.59 -4.73 24.13
C ASP A 198 11.57 -5.84 23.09
N LYS A 199 12.56 -5.89 22.19
CA LYS A 199 12.73 -7.00 21.25
C LYS A 199 12.92 -8.34 21.98
N ARG A 200 13.81 -8.38 22.99
CA ARG A 200 14.02 -9.58 23.83
C ARG A 200 12.74 -9.98 24.58
N ARG A 201 11.95 -9.01 25.02
CA ARG A 201 10.65 -9.25 25.68
C ARG A 201 9.64 -9.85 24.70
N ALA A 202 9.54 -9.28 23.50
CA ALA A 202 8.65 -9.75 22.44
C ALA A 202 9.01 -11.17 22.00
N GLU A 203 10.30 -11.48 21.82
CA GLU A 203 10.79 -12.83 21.49
C GLU A 203 10.43 -13.85 22.58
N ARG A 204 10.59 -13.47 23.86
CA ARG A 204 10.16 -14.32 24.99
C ARG A 204 8.67 -14.59 24.98
N ILE A 205 7.84 -13.59 24.67
CA ILE A 205 6.39 -13.74 24.58
C ILE A 205 6.01 -14.62 23.39
N ALA A 206 6.63 -14.39 22.22
CA ALA A 206 6.40 -15.18 21.01
C ALA A 206 6.75 -16.66 21.23
N ARG A 207 7.89 -16.95 21.85
CA ARG A 207 8.29 -18.34 22.19
C ARG A 207 7.27 -19.02 23.10
N LYS A 208 6.81 -18.33 24.14
CA LYS A 208 5.75 -18.85 25.03
C LYS A 208 4.42 -19.06 24.30
N LYS A 209 4.10 -18.23 23.30
CA LYS A 209 2.90 -18.37 22.48
C LYS A 209 2.99 -19.63 21.61
N ILE A 210 4.09 -19.83 20.90
CA ILE A 210 4.34 -21.03 20.08
C ILE A 210 4.25 -22.29 20.93
N GLU A 211 4.88 -22.31 22.11
CA GLU A 211 4.82 -23.46 23.00
C GLU A 211 3.39 -23.80 23.46
N ARG A 212 2.56 -22.78 23.73
CA ARG A 212 1.14 -22.99 24.06
C ARG A 212 0.36 -23.52 22.87
N GLU A 213 0.58 -22.98 21.68
CA GLU A 213 -0.06 -23.42 20.43
C GLU A 213 0.30 -24.87 20.11
N GLU A 214 1.56 -25.29 20.27
CA GLU A 214 1.98 -26.68 20.11
C GLU A 214 1.31 -27.63 21.11
N ARG A 215 1.22 -27.23 22.38
CA ARG A 215 0.49 -28.02 23.40
C ARG A 215 -0.98 -28.15 23.05
N HIS A 216 -1.61 -27.06 22.59
CA HIS A 216 -3.00 -27.07 22.17
C HIS A 216 -3.20 -27.95 20.93
N ALA A 217 -2.33 -27.88 19.93
CA ALA A 217 -2.35 -28.72 18.74
C ALA A 217 -2.22 -30.20 19.09
N LYS A 218 -1.28 -30.56 19.98
CA LYS A 218 -1.14 -31.95 20.46
C LYS A 218 -2.38 -32.43 21.21
N ALA A 219 -3.03 -31.57 21.99
CA ALA A 219 -4.26 -31.92 22.69
C ALA A 219 -5.44 -32.14 21.72
N ILE A 220 -5.58 -31.31 20.67
CA ILE A 220 -6.56 -31.49 19.60
C ILE A 220 -6.31 -32.81 18.87
N ALA A 221 -5.06 -33.06 18.44
CA ALA A 221 -4.71 -34.29 17.72
C ALA A 221 -5.06 -35.55 18.53
N ARG A 222 -4.74 -35.58 19.83
CA ARG A 222 -5.11 -36.70 20.71
C ARG A 222 -6.62 -36.87 20.90
N ARG A 223 -7.39 -35.78 20.88
CA ARG A 223 -8.86 -35.89 20.92
C ARG A 223 -9.39 -36.46 19.60
N TYR A 224 -8.88 -35.96 18.48
CA TYR A 224 -9.27 -36.43 17.15
C TYR A 224 -8.96 -37.92 16.96
N GLU A 225 -7.77 -38.38 17.34
CA GLU A 225 -7.37 -39.80 17.27
C GLU A 225 -8.31 -40.71 18.09
N LYS A 226 -8.75 -40.25 19.27
CA LYS A 226 -9.72 -40.99 20.08
C LYS A 226 -11.10 -41.06 19.41
N GLU A 227 -11.59 -39.93 18.89
CA GLU A 227 -12.86 -39.88 18.15
C GLU A 227 -12.80 -40.74 16.88
N GLU A 228 -11.66 -40.76 16.18
CA GLU A 228 -11.47 -41.58 14.98
C GLU A 228 -11.51 -43.08 15.30
N ASN A 229 -10.82 -43.50 16.37
CA ASN A 229 -10.86 -44.91 16.82
C ASN A 229 -12.27 -45.31 17.29
N GLU A 230 -13.01 -44.39 17.91
CA GLU A 230 -14.41 -44.62 18.27
C GLU A 230 -15.31 -44.76 17.03
N ARG A 231 -15.16 -43.88 16.03
CA ARG A 231 -15.84 -44.00 14.73
C ARG A 231 -15.49 -45.28 14.00
N GLU A 232 -14.23 -45.70 14.01
CA GLU A 232 -13.80 -46.96 13.37
C GLU A 232 -14.44 -48.17 14.06
N ARG A 233 -14.52 -48.17 15.40
CA ARG A 233 -15.24 -49.20 16.17
C ARG A 233 -16.73 -49.20 15.86
N GLU A 234 -17.35 -48.03 15.73
CA GLU A 234 -18.76 -47.91 15.33
C GLU A 234 -18.98 -48.41 13.90
N LEU A 235 -18.14 -48.02 12.94
CA LEU A 235 -18.18 -48.52 11.57
C LEU A 235 -18.00 -50.04 11.51
N ARG A 236 -17.10 -50.59 12.34
CA ARG A 236 -16.92 -52.04 12.45
C ARG A 236 -18.17 -52.73 12.99
N LYS A 237 -18.81 -52.17 14.02
CA LYS A 237 -20.10 -52.68 14.53
C LYS A 237 -21.19 -52.60 13.48
N VAL A 238 -21.31 -51.47 12.78
CA VAL A 238 -22.28 -51.28 11.68
C VAL A 238 -22.02 -52.26 10.54
N ARG A 239 -20.76 -52.53 10.19
CA ARG A 239 -20.40 -53.54 9.18
C ARG A 239 -20.79 -54.95 9.63
N GLU A 240 -20.45 -55.34 10.85
CA GLU A 240 -20.79 -56.65 11.42
C GLU A 240 -22.31 -56.83 11.55
N ASP A 241 -23.04 -55.78 11.92
CA ASP A 241 -24.51 -55.79 11.97
C ASP A 241 -25.13 -55.78 10.57
N GLY A 242 -24.53 -55.08 9.61
CA GLY A 242 -24.90 -55.12 8.19
C GLY A 242 -24.73 -56.51 7.60
N GLU A 243 -23.61 -57.19 7.87
CA GLU A 243 -23.36 -58.59 7.49
C GLU A 243 -24.36 -59.55 8.15
N ARG A 244 -24.77 -59.28 9.39
CA ARG A 244 -25.79 -60.06 10.11
C ARG A 244 -27.17 -59.87 9.49
N VAL A 245 -27.53 -58.65 9.11
CA VAL A 245 -28.77 -58.31 8.41
C VAL A 245 -28.78 -58.93 7.01
N MET A 246 -27.69 -58.84 6.24
CA MET A 246 -27.58 -59.48 4.92
C MET A 246 -27.72 -61.01 5.00
N ARG A 247 -27.18 -61.65 6.04
CA ARG A 247 -27.41 -63.08 6.32
C ARG A 247 -28.86 -63.40 6.68
N LYS A 248 -29.56 -62.50 7.38
CA LYS A 248 -30.97 -62.69 7.80
C LYS A 248 -31.97 -62.47 6.65
N PHE A 249 -31.66 -61.60 5.69
CA PHE A 249 -32.51 -61.29 4.53
C PHE A 249 -32.11 -62.02 3.23
N GLY A 250 -31.15 -62.95 3.28
CA GLY A 250 -30.84 -63.85 2.15
C GLY A 250 -30.07 -63.23 0.98
N PHE A 251 -29.39 -62.09 1.18
CA PHE A 251 -28.64 -61.39 0.12
C PHE A 251 -27.14 -61.75 0.04
N GLY A 252 -26.68 -62.80 0.73
CA GLY A 252 -25.35 -63.38 0.52
C GLY A 252 -25.46 -64.62 -0.35
N SER A 253 -24.98 -64.56 -1.61
CA SER A 253 -25.04 -65.69 -2.53
C SER A 253 -24.06 -66.81 -2.17
N THR A 254 -24.40 -68.02 -2.65
CA THR A 254 -23.45 -69.00 -3.22
C THR A 254 -22.31 -68.34 -3.99
#